data_AF-A0A8J7MKI5-F1
#
_entry.id   AF-A0A8J7MKI5-F1
#
_cell.length_a   1.000
_cell.length_b   1.000
_cell.length_c   1.000
_cell.angle_alpha   90.00
_cell.angle_beta   90.00
_cell.angle_gamma   90.00
#
_symmetry.space_group_name_H-M   'P 1'
#
loop_
_entity.id
_entity.type
_entity.pdbx_description
1 polymer ?
#
loop_
_entity_poly.entity_id
_entity_poly.type
_entity_poly.pdbx_seq_one_letter_code
_entity_poly.pdbx_strand_id
1 'polypeptide(L)'
;MEIFNKIDNLKKEIDALRPISADLEAKIMQKFRLDWNYNPNAIEGNRLTFGETKTFLLHGITADGKPLKDHLDIKGHNNALLLLEDIIHEERPITESFIRALHQLILQEDYYNAAVTPTGEKTKRLIKVGEYKQAPNHVKTTTGEIFRFASPEETPAEMDKHIQWLCSETANGEADALHPVALAALFHYKFIRVHPFDDGNGRLARILMNMLLMRAGYPPSIIKAAEKESYYI
;
A
#
# COMPACT_ATOMS: atom_id res chain seq x y z
N MET A 1 1.26 -17.47 18.29
CA MET A 1 1.07 -18.79 17.66
C MET A 1 -0.40 -19.15 17.48
N GLU A 2 -1.26 -18.97 18.49
CA GLU A 2 -2.70 -19.28 18.38
C GLU A 2 -3.44 -18.55 17.24
N ILE A 3 -3.14 -17.26 17.03
CA ILE A 3 -3.77 -16.48 15.95
C ILE A 3 -3.38 -16.98 14.54
N PHE A 4 -2.14 -17.43 14.35
CA PHE A 4 -1.66 -17.95 13.07
C PHE A 4 -2.35 -19.28 12.74
N ASN A 5 -2.45 -20.19 13.71
CA ASN A 5 -3.18 -21.44 13.54
C ASN A 5 -4.65 -21.20 13.16
N LYS A 6 -5.31 -20.22 13.78
CA LYS A 6 -6.68 -19.84 13.43
C LYS A 6 -6.77 -19.30 12.00
N ILE A 7 -5.86 -18.43 11.60
CA ILE A 7 -5.79 -17.87 10.25
C ILE A 7 -5.59 -18.99 9.21
N ASP A 8 -4.68 -19.93 9.46
CA ASP A 8 -4.41 -21.04 8.55
C ASP A 8 -5.57 -22.01 8.43
N ASN A 9 -6.28 -22.27 9.53
CA ASN A 9 -7.49 -23.08 9.49
C ASN A 9 -8.59 -22.42 8.65
N LEU A 10 -8.82 -21.12 8.84
CA LEU A 10 -9.78 -20.36 8.01
C LEU A 10 -9.35 -20.32 6.54
N LYS A 11 -8.04 -20.20 6.26
CA LYS A 11 -7.52 -20.30 4.89
C LYS A 11 -7.81 -21.68 4.29
N LYS A 12 -7.59 -22.77 5.02
CA LYS A 12 -7.89 -24.13 4.57
C LYS A 12 -9.39 -24.31 4.27
N GLU A 13 -10.27 -23.73 5.08
CA GLU A 13 -11.71 -23.74 4.82
C GLU A 13 -12.05 -23.02 3.51
N ILE A 14 -11.45 -21.85 3.25
CA ILE A 14 -11.63 -21.12 1.99
C ILE A 14 -11.07 -21.91 0.80
N ASP A 15 -9.87 -22.48 0.94
CA ASP A 15 -9.21 -23.24 -0.11
C ASP A 15 -9.99 -24.50 -0.49
N ALA A 16 -10.65 -25.15 0.48
CA ALA A 16 -11.51 -26.31 0.24
C ALA A 16 -12.76 -25.98 -0.60
N LEU A 17 -13.14 -24.71 -0.72
CA LEU A 17 -14.24 -24.26 -1.59
C LEU A 17 -13.80 -24.01 -3.03
N ARG A 18 -12.51 -24.11 -3.36
CA ARG A 18 -11.97 -23.86 -4.69
C ARG A 18 -12.01 -25.15 -5.56
N PRO A 19 -12.23 -25.03 -6.89
CA PRO A 19 -12.52 -23.79 -7.61
C PRO A 19 -13.97 -23.33 -7.38
N ILE A 20 -14.15 -22.03 -7.18
CA ILE A 20 -15.46 -21.39 -7.19
C ILE A 20 -15.87 -21.07 -8.64
N SER A 21 -17.16 -20.82 -8.89
CA SER A 21 -17.60 -20.44 -10.23
C SER A 21 -17.00 -19.09 -10.64
N ALA A 22 -16.71 -18.93 -11.94
CA ALA A 22 -16.13 -17.68 -12.47
C ALA A 22 -17.00 -16.44 -12.17
N ASP A 23 -18.33 -16.58 -12.15
CA ASP A 23 -19.24 -15.50 -11.77
C ASP A 23 -19.11 -15.12 -10.27
N LEU A 24 -18.99 -16.11 -9.39
CA LEU A 24 -18.80 -15.87 -7.97
C LEU A 24 -17.42 -15.24 -7.70
N GLU A 25 -16.38 -15.75 -8.36
CA GLU A 25 -15.02 -15.20 -8.28
C GLU A 25 -14.99 -13.74 -8.74
N ALA A 26 -15.60 -13.42 -9.89
CA ALA A 26 -15.67 -12.06 -10.40
C ALA A 26 -16.38 -11.11 -9.42
N LYS A 27 -17.47 -11.57 -8.77
CA LYS A 27 -18.18 -10.79 -7.75
C LYS A 27 -17.32 -10.53 -6.51
N ILE A 28 -16.61 -11.55 -6.04
CA ILE A 28 -15.70 -11.46 -4.89
C ILE A 28 -14.55 -10.49 -5.20
N MET A 29 -13.89 -10.66 -6.35
CA MET A 29 -12.78 -9.82 -6.78
C MET A 29 -13.20 -8.38 -7.05
N GLN A 30 -14.38 -8.16 -7.65
CA GLN A 30 -14.94 -6.82 -7.78
C GLN A 30 -15.14 -6.15 -6.42
N LYS A 31 -15.68 -6.89 -5.43
CA LYS A 31 -15.84 -6.36 -4.07
C LYS A 31 -14.50 -6.00 -3.43
N PHE A 32 -13.51 -6.89 -3.51
CA PHE A 32 -12.16 -6.62 -2.99
C PHE A 32 -11.54 -5.41 -3.66
N ARG A 33 -11.61 -5.32 -5.00
CA ARG A 33 -11.09 -4.18 -5.77
C ARG A 33 -11.73 -2.86 -5.35
N LEU A 34 -13.04 -2.83 -5.11
CA LEU A 34 -13.74 -1.62 -4.65
C LEU A 34 -13.30 -1.22 -3.24
N ASP A 35 -13.28 -2.18 -2.31
CA ASP A 35 -12.86 -1.93 -0.92
C ASP A 35 -11.38 -1.51 -0.85
N TRP A 36 -10.52 -2.11 -1.66
CA TRP A 36 -9.08 -1.88 -1.67
C TRP A 36 -8.73 -0.57 -2.36
N ASN A 37 -9.55 -0.07 -3.29
CA ASN A 37 -9.39 1.30 -3.78
C ASN A 37 -9.91 2.33 -2.77
N TYR A 38 -11.08 2.09 -2.17
CA TYR A 38 -11.69 3.06 -1.28
C TYR A 38 -10.90 3.24 0.03
N ASN A 39 -10.67 2.17 0.79
CA ASN A 39 -10.21 2.30 2.18
C ASN A 39 -8.80 2.90 2.31
N PRO A 40 -7.76 2.44 1.59
CA PRO A 40 -6.43 3.04 1.64
C PRO A 40 -6.41 4.51 1.24
N ASN A 41 -7.19 4.91 0.24
CA ASN A 41 -7.23 6.31 -0.20
C ASN A 41 -8.00 7.18 0.81
N ALA A 42 -9.09 6.68 1.39
CA ALA A 42 -9.80 7.36 2.47
C ALA A 42 -8.93 7.52 3.73
N ILE A 43 -8.08 6.53 4.07
CA ILE A 43 -7.10 6.64 5.16
C ILE A 43 -6.15 7.82 4.95
N GLU A 44 -5.70 8.04 3.70
CA GLU A 44 -4.83 9.16 3.30
C GLU A 44 -5.60 10.48 3.06
N GLY A 45 -6.91 10.52 3.29
CA GLY A 45 -7.72 11.75 3.23
C GLY A 45 -8.41 12.04 1.89
N ASN A 46 -8.47 11.07 0.98
CA ASN A 46 -9.32 11.16 -0.21
C ASN A 46 -10.79 11.39 0.20
N ARG A 47 -11.49 12.31 -0.50
CA ARG A 47 -12.82 12.77 -0.09
C ARG A 47 -13.96 12.05 -0.80
N LEU A 48 -13.68 11.15 -1.73
CA LEU A 48 -14.72 10.34 -2.36
C LEU A 48 -15.31 9.39 -1.34
N THR A 49 -16.64 9.33 -1.30
CA THR A 49 -17.38 8.30 -0.57
C THR A 49 -17.21 6.94 -1.27
N PHE A 50 -17.60 5.87 -0.58
CA PHE A 50 -17.59 4.54 -1.18
C PHE A 50 -18.49 4.47 -2.44
N GLY A 51 -19.66 5.11 -2.40
CA GLY A 51 -20.59 5.17 -3.54
C GLY A 51 -20.00 5.93 -4.73
N GLU A 52 -19.36 7.07 -4.49
CA GLU A 52 -18.68 7.86 -5.52
C GLU A 52 -17.49 7.09 -6.12
N THR A 53 -16.67 6.46 -5.27
CA THR A 53 -15.55 5.60 -5.70
C THR A 53 -16.02 4.45 -6.58
N LYS A 54 -17.10 3.76 -6.16
CA LYS A 54 -17.72 2.68 -6.92
C LYS A 54 -18.23 3.18 -8.28
N THR A 55 -18.96 4.29 -8.28
CA THR A 55 -19.53 4.85 -9.52
C THR A 55 -18.43 5.27 -10.48
N PHE A 56 -17.37 5.89 -9.97
CA PHE A 56 -16.21 6.27 -10.76
C PHE A 56 -15.49 5.05 -11.37
N LEU A 57 -15.20 4.02 -10.57
CA LEU A 57 -14.47 2.83 -11.05
C LEU A 57 -15.29 1.95 -12.00
N LEU A 58 -16.61 1.87 -11.82
CA LEU A 58 -17.46 0.99 -12.62
C LEU A 58 -18.06 1.69 -13.87
N HIS A 59 -18.29 3.01 -13.79
CA HIS A 59 -19.01 3.74 -14.84
C HIS A 59 -18.23 4.95 -15.39
N GLY A 60 -17.06 5.28 -14.83
CA GLY A 60 -16.27 6.43 -15.26
C GLY A 60 -16.88 7.79 -14.92
N ILE A 61 -17.90 7.82 -14.04
CA ILE A 61 -18.61 9.04 -13.66
C ILE A 61 -17.89 9.70 -12.49
N THR A 62 -17.50 10.96 -12.65
CA THR A 62 -16.88 11.78 -11.59
C THR A 62 -17.93 12.35 -10.65
N ALA A 63 -17.60 12.44 -9.37
CA ALA A 63 -18.44 13.06 -8.35
C ALA A 63 -18.36 14.59 -8.44
N ASP A 64 -19.52 15.24 -8.40
CA ASP A 64 -19.62 16.69 -8.43
C ASP A 64 -19.07 17.34 -7.15
N GLY A 65 -18.43 18.50 -7.29
CA GLY A 65 -17.82 19.24 -6.17
C GLY A 65 -16.60 18.58 -5.51
N LYS A 66 -16.09 17.45 -6.04
CA LYS A 66 -14.91 16.75 -5.53
C LYS A 66 -13.65 17.14 -6.33
N PRO A 67 -12.47 17.25 -5.68
CA PRO A 67 -11.22 17.53 -6.37
C PRO A 67 -10.94 16.51 -7.48
N LEU A 68 -10.41 16.96 -8.63
CA LEU A 68 -9.92 16.07 -9.68
C LEU A 68 -8.84 15.13 -9.14
N LYS A 69 -7.97 15.63 -8.26
CA LYS A 69 -6.92 14.84 -7.61
C LYS A 69 -7.46 13.59 -6.92
N ASP A 70 -8.61 13.66 -6.25
CA ASP A 70 -9.17 12.51 -5.54
C ASP A 70 -9.56 11.38 -6.52
N HIS A 71 -10.05 11.74 -7.71
CA HIS A 71 -10.34 10.77 -8.77
C HIS A 71 -9.07 10.20 -9.39
N LEU A 72 -8.04 11.04 -9.57
CA LEU A 72 -6.73 10.59 -10.07
C LEU A 72 -6.05 9.64 -9.09
N ASP A 73 -6.12 9.91 -7.79
CA ASP A 73 -5.59 9.02 -6.73
C ASP A 73 -6.30 7.65 -6.76
N ILE A 74 -7.64 7.62 -6.89
CA ILE A 74 -8.38 6.35 -7.06
C ILE A 74 -7.98 5.63 -8.36
N LYS A 75 -7.88 6.36 -9.48
CA LYS A 75 -7.50 5.79 -10.77
C LYS A 75 -6.08 5.20 -10.73
N GLY A 76 -5.12 5.94 -10.16
CA GLY A 76 -3.73 5.52 -10.05
C GLY A 76 -3.58 4.29 -9.16
N HIS A 77 -4.22 4.31 -7.99
CA HIS A 77 -4.27 3.15 -7.11
C HIS A 77 -4.91 1.94 -7.81
N ASN A 78 -6.00 2.13 -8.54
CA ASN A 78 -6.65 1.05 -9.28
C ASN A 78 -5.75 0.44 -10.35
N ASN A 79 -5.00 1.26 -11.08
CA ASN A 79 -4.04 0.78 -12.09
C ASN A 79 -2.92 -0.04 -11.43
N ALA A 80 -2.45 0.38 -10.25
CA ALA A 80 -1.48 -0.39 -9.47
C ALA A 80 -2.03 -1.75 -9.03
N LEU A 81 -3.31 -1.83 -8.64
CA LEU A 81 -3.96 -3.10 -8.29
C LEU A 81 -4.12 -4.03 -9.50
N LEU A 82 -4.49 -3.50 -10.66
CA LEU A 82 -4.61 -4.30 -11.88
C LEU A 82 -3.26 -4.89 -12.31
N LEU A 83 -2.19 -4.09 -12.23
CA LEU A 83 -0.83 -4.59 -12.50
C LEU A 83 -0.40 -5.67 -11.48
N LEU A 84 -0.91 -5.59 -10.25
CA LEU A 84 -0.52 -6.52 -9.20
C LEU A 84 -0.91 -7.97 -9.52
N GLU A 85 -2.08 -8.17 -10.14
CA GLU A 85 -2.56 -9.50 -10.55
C GLU A 85 -1.56 -10.17 -11.49
N ASP A 86 -1.09 -9.47 -12.53
CA ASP A 86 -0.09 -9.95 -13.47
C ASP A 86 1.24 -10.29 -12.77
N ILE A 87 1.67 -9.43 -11.84
CA ILE A 87 2.96 -9.58 -11.14
C ILE A 87 2.94 -10.72 -10.11
N ILE A 88 1.79 -11.00 -9.52
CA ILE A 88 1.61 -12.16 -8.64
C ILE A 88 1.64 -13.43 -9.50
N HIS A 89 0.92 -13.45 -10.62
CA HIS A 89 0.87 -14.61 -11.52
C HIS A 89 2.24 -14.94 -12.14
N GLU A 90 3.04 -13.93 -12.47
CA GLU A 90 4.38 -14.11 -13.04
C GLU A 90 5.49 -14.28 -12.00
N GLU A 91 5.16 -14.31 -10.70
CA GLU A 91 6.11 -14.50 -9.58
C GLU A 91 7.33 -13.54 -9.60
N ARG A 92 7.20 -12.35 -10.20
CA ARG A 92 8.34 -11.44 -10.37
C ARG A 92 8.93 -10.99 -9.03
N PRO A 93 10.25 -10.88 -8.85
CA PRO A 93 10.82 -10.45 -7.56
C PRO A 93 10.42 -9.00 -7.22
N ILE A 94 10.26 -8.71 -5.92
CA ILE A 94 10.09 -7.32 -5.46
C ILE A 94 11.47 -6.65 -5.52
N THR A 95 11.61 -5.64 -6.35
CA THR A 95 12.84 -4.85 -6.52
C THR A 95 12.56 -3.36 -6.27
N GLU A 96 13.60 -2.57 -6.03
CA GLU A 96 13.45 -1.11 -5.92
C GLU A 96 12.81 -0.51 -7.17
N SER A 97 13.21 -0.99 -8.36
CA SER A 97 12.67 -0.52 -9.63
C SER A 97 11.16 -0.76 -9.72
N PHE A 98 10.70 -1.92 -9.26
CA PHE A 98 9.29 -2.26 -9.20
C PHE A 98 8.53 -1.37 -8.19
N ILE A 99 9.10 -1.15 -7.00
CA ILE A 99 8.50 -0.28 -5.99
C ILE A 99 8.35 1.16 -6.52
N ARG A 100 9.37 1.67 -7.23
CA ARG A 100 9.33 3.00 -7.87
C ARG A 100 8.29 3.05 -8.99
N ALA A 101 8.14 1.98 -9.79
CA ALA A 101 7.12 1.89 -10.83
C ALA A 101 5.70 1.87 -10.24
N LEU A 102 5.46 1.13 -9.15
CA LEU A 102 4.19 1.17 -8.43
C LEU A 102 3.90 2.58 -7.90
N HIS A 103 4.90 3.24 -7.31
CA HIS A 103 4.76 4.61 -6.83
C HIS A 103 4.37 5.57 -7.97
N GLN A 104 4.96 5.40 -9.16
CA GLN A 104 4.59 6.14 -10.36
C GLN A 104 3.15 5.91 -10.79
N LEU A 105 2.66 4.67 -10.75
CA LEU A 105 1.27 4.36 -11.08
C LEU A 105 0.28 5.00 -10.09
N ILE A 106 0.60 4.98 -8.79
CA ILE A 106 -0.29 5.49 -7.75
C ILE A 106 -0.43 7.02 -7.84
N LEU A 107 0.68 7.75 -7.98
CA LEU A 107 0.68 9.22 -7.96
C LEU A 107 0.59 9.87 -9.35
N GLN A 108 0.85 9.11 -10.42
CA GLN A 108 0.81 9.50 -11.84
C GLN A 108 1.85 10.52 -12.28
N GLU A 109 1.84 11.73 -11.73
CA GLU A 109 2.70 12.84 -12.17
C GLU A 109 3.21 13.69 -11.01
N ASP A 110 4.32 14.40 -11.24
CA ASP A 110 4.90 15.34 -10.28
C ASP A 110 3.91 16.46 -9.92
N TYR A 111 3.87 16.85 -8.65
CA TYR A 111 2.99 17.93 -8.19
C TYR A 111 3.60 18.68 -7.02
N TYR A 112 3.04 19.85 -6.73
CA TYR A 112 3.45 20.66 -5.59
C TYR A 112 2.51 20.47 -4.41
N ASN A 113 3.08 20.12 -3.26
CA ASN A 113 2.37 20.12 -1.98
C ASN A 113 2.71 21.37 -1.17
N ALA A 114 1.73 21.86 -0.40
CA ALA A 114 1.97 22.92 0.56
C ALA A 114 2.95 22.42 1.63
N ALA A 115 3.95 23.25 1.95
CA ALA A 115 4.96 22.96 2.94
C ALA A 115 5.22 24.19 3.81
N VAL A 116 5.91 24.00 4.92
CA VAL A 116 6.30 25.06 5.85
C VAL A 116 7.79 24.96 6.11
N THR A 117 8.51 26.08 5.99
CA THR A 117 9.95 26.13 6.29
C THR A 117 10.19 25.99 7.80
N PRO A 118 11.42 25.67 8.24
CA PRO A 118 11.75 25.68 9.67
C PRO A 118 11.45 27.01 10.38
N THR A 119 11.43 28.13 9.65
CA THR A 119 11.09 29.47 10.13
C THR A 119 9.58 29.75 10.17
N GLY A 120 8.74 28.80 9.75
CA GLY A 120 7.28 28.92 9.78
C GLY A 120 6.65 29.54 8.52
N GLU A 121 7.45 29.81 7.48
CA GLU A 121 6.95 30.43 6.25
C GLU A 121 6.28 29.39 5.35
N LYS A 122 5.14 29.76 4.76
CA LYS A 122 4.44 28.90 3.81
C LYS A 122 5.24 28.83 2.50
N THR A 123 5.51 27.62 2.05
CA THR A 123 6.19 27.34 0.79
C THR A 123 5.51 26.18 0.06
N LYS A 124 6.06 25.77 -1.08
CA LYS A 124 5.64 24.58 -1.82
C LYS A 124 6.84 23.65 -1.99
N ARG A 125 6.61 22.36 -1.78
CA ARG A 125 7.57 21.29 -2.05
C ARG A 125 7.13 20.55 -3.31
N LEU A 126 8.05 20.39 -4.26
CA LEU A 126 7.85 19.52 -5.41
C LEU A 126 7.95 18.06 -4.94
N ILE A 127 6.91 17.28 -5.20
CA ILE A 127 6.87 15.84 -4.98
C ILE A 127 7.29 15.19 -6.29
N LYS A 128 8.45 14.53 -6.28
CA LYS A 128 8.98 13.79 -7.43
C LYS A 128 8.47 12.36 -7.43
N VAL A 129 7.69 12.00 -8.44
CA VAL A 129 7.01 10.73 -8.50
C VAL A 129 7.93 9.63 -9.05
N GLY A 130 8.22 8.65 -8.20
CA GLY A 130 9.07 7.49 -8.52
C GLY A 130 10.52 7.67 -8.05
N GLU A 131 10.84 8.81 -7.49
CA GLU A 131 12.15 9.12 -6.93
C GLU A 131 12.11 9.06 -5.40
N TYR A 132 13.19 8.58 -4.79
CA TYR A 132 13.34 8.70 -3.34
C TYR A 132 13.43 10.17 -2.94
N LYS A 133 13.00 10.43 -1.70
CA LYS A 133 13.00 11.76 -1.11
C LYS A 133 14.39 12.41 -1.18
N GLN A 134 14.42 13.66 -1.61
CA GLN A 134 15.64 14.47 -1.69
C GLN A 134 15.81 15.39 -0.47
N ALA A 135 14.81 15.45 0.40
CA ALA A 135 14.88 16.15 1.67
C ALA A 135 14.16 15.34 2.77
N PRO A 136 14.51 15.55 4.05
CA PRO A 136 13.87 14.82 5.15
C PRO A 136 12.34 14.94 5.13
N ASN A 137 11.67 13.85 5.51
CA ASN A 137 10.24 13.82 5.79
C ASN A 137 10.01 13.37 7.25
N HIS A 138 8.92 13.83 7.84
CA HIS A 138 8.57 13.55 9.22
C HIS A 138 7.06 13.66 9.39
N VAL A 139 6.55 13.06 10.47
CA VAL A 139 5.17 13.27 10.91
C VAL A 139 5.19 13.84 12.32
N LYS A 140 4.16 14.64 12.64
CA LYS A 140 3.89 15.07 14.00
C LYS A 140 2.95 14.06 14.64
N THR A 141 3.36 13.45 15.74
CA THR A 141 2.56 12.48 16.48
C THR A 141 1.40 13.16 17.20
N THR A 142 0.46 12.37 17.73
CA THR A 142 -0.63 12.86 18.59
C THR A 142 -0.13 13.54 19.86
N THR A 143 1.05 13.13 20.37
CA THR A 143 1.74 13.76 21.51
C THR A 143 2.42 15.08 21.14
N GLY A 144 2.48 15.41 19.85
CA GLY A 144 3.13 16.60 19.32
C GLY A 144 4.63 16.44 19.05
N GLU A 145 5.19 15.26 19.31
CA GLU A 145 6.58 14.91 18.99
C GLU A 145 6.78 14.79 17.48
N ILE A 146 8.00 15.07 17.03
CA ILE A 146 8.37 14.90 15.63
C ILE A 146 8.97 13.50 15.47
N PHE A 147 8.26 12.63 14.77
CA PHE A 147 8.80 11.34 14.36
C PHE A 147 9.55 11.52 13.03
N ARG A 148 10.86 11.26 13.05
CA ARG A 148 11.74 11.36 11.87
C ARG A 148 11.94 9.98 11.26
N PHE A 149 11.81 9.90 9.93
CA PHE A 149 12.13 8.69 9.17
C PHE A 149 13.60 8.68 8.76
N ALA A 150 14.01 7.70 7.94
CA ALA A 150 15.35 7.64 7.37
C ALA A 150 15.74 8.96 6.68
N SER A 151 17.00 9.35 6.73
CA SER A 151 17.48 10.50 5.96
C SER A 151 17.44 10.22 4.45
N PRO A 152 17.40 11.24 3.57
CA PRO A 152 17.57 11.05 2.13
C PRO A 152 18.80 10.21 1.77
N GLU A 153 19.90 10.41 2.50
CA GLU A 153 21.19 9.77 2.26
C GLU A 153 21.17 8.28 2.63
N GLU A 154 20.48 7.92 3.72
CA GLU A 154 20.35 6.52 4.18
C GLU A 154 19.25 5.76 3.43
N THR A 155 18.30 6.46 2.81
CA THR A 155 17.11 5.86 2.20
C THR A 155 17.44 4.76 1.18
N PRO A 156 18.37 4.95 0.21
CA PRO A 156 18.74 3.90 -0.72
C PRO A 156 19.28 2.65 -0.02
N ALA A 157 20.17 2.83 0.97
CA ALA A 157 20.79 1.73 1.68
C ALA A 157 19.79 0.93 2.54
N GLU A 158 18.88 1.63 3.24
CA GLU A 158 17.83 0.95 4.03
C GLU A 158 16.80 0.24 3.14
N MET A 159 16.47 0.79 1.97
CA MET A 159 15.60 0.12 0.99
C MET A 159 16.22 -1.17 0.45
N ASP A 160 17.48 -1.12 0.00
CA ASP A 160 18.22 -2.28 -0.48
C ASP A 160 18.30 -3.37 0.60
N LYS A 161 18.70 -2.99 1.82
CA LYS A 161 18.74 -3.88 2.99
C LYS A 161 17.40 -4.56 3.28
N HIS A 162 16.27 -3.84 3.19
CA HIS A 162 14.95 -4.42 3.43
C HIS A 162 14.47 -5.34 2.32
N ILE A 163 14.84 -5.05 1.07
CA ILE A 163 14.56 -5.94 -0.07
C ILE A 163 15.41 -7.21 0.02
N GLN A 164 16.71 -7.09 0.32
CA GLN A 164 17.59 -8.24 0.55
C GLN A 164 17.11 -9.11 1.71
N TRP A 165 16.66 -8.49 2.81
CA TRP A 165 16.03 -9.20 3.91
C TRP A 165 14.79 -9.98 3.43
N LEU A 166 13.87 -9.34 2.70
CA LEU A 166 12.68 -10.02 2.17
C LEU A 166 13.07 -11.20 1.25
N CYS A 167 14.06 -11.03 0.37
CA CYS A 167 14.58 -12.10 -0.47
C CYS A 167 15.15 -13.25 0.35
N SER A 168 15.89 -12.96 1.43
CA SER A 168 16.41 -14.02 2.31
C SER A 168 15.30 -14.79 3.03
N GLU A 169 14.31 -14.10 3.58
CA GLU A 169 13.18 -14.75 4.26
C GLU A 169 12.32 -15.61 3.32
N THR A 170 12.22 -15.21 2.05
CA THR A 170 11.46 -15.96 1.03
C THR A 170 12.27 -17.08 0.38
N ALA A 171 13.60 -17.06 0.50
CA ALA A 171 14.50 -18.11 0.03
C ALA A 171 14.79 -19.19 1.09
N ASN A 172 14.64 -18.88 2.37
CA ASN A 172 14.83 -19.83 3.46
C ASN A 172 13.80 -20.98 3.38
N GLY A 173 14.23 -22.20 3.68
CA GLY A 173 13.34 -23.35 3.75
C GLY A 173 12.28 -23.20 4.86
N GLU A 174 11.17 -23.93 4.73
CA GLU A 174 9.96 -23.79 5.57
C GLU A 174 10.19 -23.87 7.08
N ALA A 175 11.27 -24.51 7.55
CA ALA A 175 11.50 -24.77 8.97
C ALA A 175 11.81 -23.51 9.80
N ASP A 176 12.42 -22.48 9.20
CA ASP A 176 12.81 -21.23 9.89
C ASP A 176 12.11 -19.98 9.31
N ALA A 177 11.19 -20.17 8.36
CA ALA A 177 10.52 -19.07 7.69
C ALA A 177 9.47 -18.40 8.59
N LEU A 178 9.41 -17.06 8.53
CA LEU A 178 8.31 -16.32 9.13
C LEU A 178 6.97 -16.75 8.52
N HIS A 179 5.95 -16.89 9.37
CA HIS A 179 4.58 -17.08 8.90
C HIS A 179 4.20 -15.98 7.88
N PRO A 180 3.53 -16.28 6.75
CA PRO A 180 3.30 -15.31 5.67
C PRO A 180 2.66 -13.99 6.11
N VAL A 181 1.69 -14.06 7.03
CA VAL A 181 1.06 -12.87 7.64
C VAL A 181 2.07 -12.04 8.45
N ALA A 182 2.96 -12.69 9.20
CA ALA A 182 4.00 -12.01 9.96
C ALA A 182 5.04 -11.37 9.02
N LEU A 183 5.45 -12.08 7.97
CA LEU A 183 6.34 -11.56 6.94
C LEU A 183 5.77 -10.30 6.28
N ALA A 184 4.51 -10.36 5.83
CA ALA A 184 3.83 -9.24 5.20
C ALA A 184 3.68 -8.03 6.15
N ALA A 185 3.27 -8.26 7.39
CA ALA A 185 3.13 -7.21 8.40
C ALA A 185 4.49 -6.57 8.76
N LEU A 186 5.54 -7.38 8.88
CA LEU A 186 6.88 -6.91 9.20
C LEU A 186 7.50 -6.15 8.03
N PHE A 187 7.30 -6.59 6.78
CA PHE A 187 7.74 -5.85 5.61
C PHE A 187 7.02 -4.50 5.48
N HIS A 188 5.69 -4.49 5.69
CA HIS A 188 4.92 -3.24 5.78
C HIS A 188 5.52 -2.28 6.81
N TYR A 189 5.82 -2.77 8.02
CA TYR A 189 6.44 -1.98 9.08
C TYR A 189 7.84 -1.47 8.69
N LYS A 190 8.71 -2.33 8.18
CA LYS A 190 10.06 -1.94 7.73
C LYS A 190 10.00 -0.86 6.65
N PHE A 191 9.14 -1.02 5.65
CA PHE A 191 8.96 -0.05 4.57
C PHE A 191 8.45 1.31 5.08
N ILE A 192 7.41 1.33 5.92
CA ILE A 192 6.85 2.59 6.42
C ILE A 192 7.83 3.33 7.35
N ARG A 193 8.72 2.61 8.03
CA ARG A 193 9.78 3.18 8.87
C ARG A 193 10.88 3.87 8.09
N VAL A 194 11.16 3.43 6.86
CA VAL A 194 12.06 4.13 5.94
C VAL A 194 11.37 5.37 5.36
N HIS A 195 10.09 5.23 4.99
CA HIS A 195 9.28 6.26 4.36
C HIS A 195 10.02 6.89 3.14
N PRO A 196 10.36 6.07 2.13
CA PRO A 196 11.35 6.41 1.10
C PRO A 196 10.92 7.51 0.14
N PHE A 197 9.61 7.74 -0.04
CA PHE A 197 9.06 8.74 -0.95
C PHE A 197 8.55 9.97 -0.19
N ASP A 198 8.31 11.07 -0.90
CA ASP A 198 7.76 12.29 -0.31
C ASP A 198 6.24 12.20 -0.03
N ASP A 199 5.51 11.37 -0.76
CA ASP A 199 4.08 11.09 -0.58
C ASP A 199 3.81 9.62 -0.98
N GLY A 200 2.60 9.10 -0.77
CA GLY A 200 2.17 7.80 -1.27
C GLY A 200 2.67 6.57 -0.49
N ASN A 201 3.57 6.75 0.48
CA ASN A 201 4.18 5.64 1.24
C ASN A 201 3.14 4.73 1.91
N GLY A 202 2.10 5.28 2.56
CA GLY A 202 1.07 4.46 3.21
C GLY A 202 0.29 3.58 2.22
N ARG A 203 -0.11 4.15 1.08
CA ARG A 203 -0.80 3.41 0.00
C ARG A 203 0.08 2.29 -0.55
N LEU A 204 1.35 2.62 -0.83
CA LEU A 204 2.31 1.67 -1.36
C LEU A 204 2.63 0.54 -0.36
N ALA A 205 2.80 0.87 0.93
CA ALA A 205 3.04 -0.12 1.98
C ALA A 205 1.92 -1.16 2.05
N ARG A 206 0.65 -0.71 1.98
CA ARG A 206 -0.52 -1.59 2.01
C ARG A 206 -0.64 -2.44 0.74
N ILE A 207 -0.28 -1.90 -0.43
CA ILE A 207 -0.21 -2.68 -1.67
C ILE A 207 0.84 -3.78 -1.56
N LEU A 208 2.06 -3.44 -1.13
CA LEU A 208 3.16 -4.40 -0.99
C LEU A 208 2.86 -5.47 0.07
N MET A 209 2.22 -5.11 1.19
CA MET A 209 1.75 -6.06 2.18
C MET A 209 0.80 -7.10 1.57
N ASN A 210 -0.22 -6.63 0.84
CA ASN A 210 -1.21 -7.51 0.23
C ASN A 210 -0.63 -8.34 -0.92
N MET A 211 0.36 -7.81 -1.64
CA MET A 211 1.12 -8.58 -2.62
C MET A 211 1.77 -9.82 -2.00
N LEU A 212 2.43 -9.65 -0.83
CA LEU A 212 3.05 -10.76 -0.11
C LEU A 212 2.02 -11.78 0.38
N LEU A 213 0.88 -11.31 0.91
CA LEU A 213 -0.22 -12.18 1.33
C LEU A 213 -0.79 -12.99 0.16
N MET A 214 -1.07 -12.32 -0.96
CA MET A 214 -1.65 -12.94 -2.15
C MET A 214 -0.70 -13.96 -2.80
N ARG A 215 0.62 -13.69 -2.79
CA ARG A 215 1.63 -14.69 -3.21
C ARG A 215 1.64 -15.94 -2.35
N ALA A 216 1.37 -15.80 -1.05
CA ALA A 216 1.21 -16.94 -0.14
C ALA A 216 -0.21 -17.56 -0.22
N GLY A 217 -1.04 -17.16 -1.17
CA GLY A 217 -2.39 -17.69 -1.40
C GLY A 217 -3.47 -17.16 -0.44
N TYR A 218 -3.17 -16.15 0.38
CA TYR A 218 -4.14 -15.50 1.24
C TYR A 218 -4.92 -14.43 0.45
N PRO A 219 -6.20 -14.16 0.79
CA PRO A 219 -6.90 -13.00 0.25
C PRO A 219 -6.24 -11.69 0.73
N PRO A 220 -6.41 -10.56 0.00
CA PRO A 220 -5.90 -9.28 0.44
C PRO A 220 -6.51 -8.85 1.78
N SER A 221 -5.68 -8.31 2.67
CA SER A 221 -6.10 -7.72 3.93
C SER A 221 -6.40 -6.23 3.73
N ILE A 222 -7.67 -5.85 3.84
CA ILE A 222 -8.11 -4.47 3.63
C ILE A 222 -8.38 -3.82 4.98
N ILE A 223 -7.46 -2.96 5.42
CA ILE A 223 -7.61 -2.12 6.60
C ILE A 223 -8.72 -1.10 6.30
N LYS A 224 -9.79 -1.09 7.11
CA LYS A 224 -10.92 -0.19 6.87
C LYS A 224 -10.57 1.23 7.27
N ALA A 225 -11.10 2.21 6.54
CA ALA A 225 -10.89 3.61 6.88
C ALA A 225 -11.46 3.97 8.27
N ALA A 226 -12.50 3.27 8.72
CA ALA A 226 -13.05 3.41 10.07
C ALA A 226 -12.10 2.93 11.18
N GLU A 227 -11.11 2.09 10.84
CA GLU A 227 -10.12 1.52 11.77
C GLU A 227 -8.80 2.29 11.73
N LYS A 228 -8.77 3.47 11.09
CA LYS A 228 -7.58 4.30 10.88
C LYS A 228 -6.81 4.55 12.17
N GLU A 229 -7.51 4.88 13.26
CA GLU A 229 -6.86 5.17 14.55
C GLU A 229 -6.19 3.92 15.12
N SER A 230 -6.88 2.78 15.13
CA SER A 230 -6.32 1.51 15.57
C SER A 230 -5.17 1.01 14.71
N TYR A 231 -5.12 1.39 13.43
CA TYR A 231 -4.02 1.05 12.52
C TYR A 231 -2.75 1.87 12.81
N TYR A 232 -2.87 3.09 13.33
CA TYR A 232 -1.73 3.96 13.64
C TYR A 232 -1.17 3.81 15.07
N ILE A 233 -1.87 3.09 15.93
CA ILE A 233 -1.48 2.80 17.33
C ILE A 233 -0.75 1.46 17.38
#